data_AF-A0A2M7X4E1-F1
#
_entry.id   AF-A0A2M7X4E1-F1
#
_cell.length_a   1.000
_cell.length_b   1.000
_cell.length_c   1.000
_cell.angle_alpha   90.00
_cell.angle_beta   90.00
_cell.angle_gamma   90.00
#
_symmetry.space_group_name_H-M   'P 1'
#
loop_
_entity.id
_entity.type
_entity.pdbx_description
1 polymer ?
#
loop_
_entity_poly.entity_id
_entity_poly.type
_entity_poly.pdbx_seq_one_letter_code
_entity_poly.pdbx_strand_id
1 'polypeptide(L)'
;MAEIIKVSATSRSNSVAGAIAGVMRKEGCAEAQAIGASTVNQTVKAIAIAREYLKQDNIDLGMWAGFVEVDINGNERTALRFYLYDRNIPQEN
;
A
#
# COMPACT_ATOMS: atom_id res chain seq x y z
N MET A 1 -13.38 -2.30 5.38
CA MET A 1 -12.71 -2.50 4.07
C MET A 1 -11.57 -1.48 4.02
N ALA A 2 -10.32 -1.91 3.87
CA ALA A 2 -9.17 -1.00 3.93
C ALA A 2 -9.23 0.03 2.79
N GLU A 3 -8.77 1.26 3.05
CA GLU A 3 -8.73 2.32 2.04
C GLU A 3 -7.72 1.95 0.93
N ILE A 4 -8.16 2.00 -0.33
CA ILE A 4 -7.35 1.62 -1.49
C ILE A 4 -6.59 2.84 -2.01
N ILE A 5 -5.27 2.77 -1.92
CA ILE A 5 -4.32 3.75 -2.43
C ILE A 5 -3.93 3.35 -3.86
N LYS A 6 -4.39 4.13 -4.84
CA LYS A 6 -4.03 3.93 -6.24
C LYS A 6 -2.69 4.56 -6.56
N VAL A 7 -1.75 3.77 -7.07
CA VAL A 7 -0.41 4.23 -7.46
C VAL A 7 -0.29 4.16 -8.99
N SER A 8 0.37 5.15 -9.59
CA SER A 8 0.73 5.16 -11.00
C SER A 8 2.25 5.19 -11.18
N ALA A 9 2.72 4.89 -12.39
CA ALA A 9 4.15 4.97 -12.71
C ALA A 9 4.75 6.38 -12.52
N THR A 10 3.92 7.43 -12.58
CA THR A 10 4.34 8.83 -12.39
C THR A 10 4.17 9.32 -10.95
N SER A 11 3.59 8.52 -10.06
CA SER A 11 3.45 8.86 -8.65
C SER A 11 4.82 9.07 -8.01
N ARG A 12 4.94 10.13 -7.20
CA ARG A 12 6.13 10.37 -6.36
C ARG A 12 6.05 9.48 -5.12
N SER A 13 7.05 8.63 -4.88
CA SER A 13 7.04 7.69 -3.75
C SER A 13 6.83 8.38 -2.40
N ASN A 14 7.37 9.59 -2.19
CA ASN A 14 7.17 10.35 -0.94
C ASN A 14 5.70 10.76 -0.73
N SER A 15 5.00 11.17 -1.80
CA SER A 15 3.59 11.55 -1.73
C SER A 15 2.72 10.34 -1.41
N VAL A 16 2.97 9.21 -2.06
CA VAL A 16 2.27 7.94 -1.79
C VAL A 16 2.58 7.45 -0.38
N ALA A 17 3.83 7.58 0.08
CA ALA A 17 4.22 7.21 1.44
C ALA A 17 3.49 8.03 2.51
N GLY A 18 3.31 9.33 2.28
CA GLY A 18 2.51 10.19 3.17
C GLY A 18 1.05 9.74 3.25
N ALA A 19 0.45 9.38 2.11
CA ALA A 19 -0.91 8.83 2.08
C ALA A 19 -1.01 7.50 2.85
N ILE A 20 -0.08 6.57 2.60
CA ILE A 20 0.00 5.29 3.34
C ILE A 20 0.10 5.55 4.84
N ALA A 21 1.02 6.41 5.28
CA ALA A 21 1.21 6.70 6.69
C ALA A 21 -0.04 7.35 7.32
N GLY A 22 -0.72 8.24 6.59
CA GLY A 22 -1.98 8.84 7.03
C GLY A 22 -3.08 7.80 7.27
N VAL A 23 -3.28 6.89 6.32
CA VAL A 23 -4.28 5.82 6.44
C VAL A 23 -3.91 4.86 7.57
N MET A 24 -2.65 4.43 7.65
CA MET A 24 -2.18 3.51 8.70
C MET A 24 -2.37 4.07 10.11
N ARG A 25 -2.14 5.37 10.33
CA ARG A 25 -2.39 6.02 11.64
C ARG A 25 -3.87 6.05 12.01
N LYS A 26 -4.77 6.13 11.03
CA LYS A 26 -6.21 6.27 11.25
C LYS A 26 -6.91 4.92 11.37
N GLU A 27 -6.56 3.98 10.51
CA GLU A 27 -7.31 2.73 10.31
C GLU A 27 -6.51 1.47 10.70
N GLY A 28 -5.20 1.59 10.98
CA GLY A 28 -4.33 0.45 11.30
C GLY A 28 -4.03 -0.50 10.13
N CYS A 29 -4.68 -0.30 8.98
CA CYS A 29 -4.48 -1.07 7.76
C CYS A 29 -4.69 -0.20 6.52
N ALA A 30 -4.03 -0.57 5.42
CA ALA A 30 -4.18 0.09 4.13
C ALA A 30 -4.00 -0.92 3.00
N GLU A 31 -4.52 -0.58 1.83
CA GLU A 31 -4.33 -1.38 0.62
C GLU A 31 -3.71 -0.53 -0.48
N ALA A 32 -2.77 -1.08 -1.24
CA ALA A 32 -2.28 -0.48 -2.47
C ALA A 32 -2.40 -1.45 -3.64
N GLN A 33 -2.77 -0.95 -4.81
CA GLN A 33 -2.85 -1.74 -6.03
C GLN A 33 -1.97 -1.13 -7.11
N ALA A 34 -1.22 -1.98 -7.81
CA ALA A 34 -0.24 -1.57 -8.81
C ALA A 34 -0.27 -2.47 -10.04
N ILE A 35 -0.22 -1.84 -11.22
CA ILE A 35 -0.16 -2.52 -12.51
C ILE A 35 1.10 -2.10 -13.26
N GLY A 36 1.86 -3.10 -13.71
CA GLY A 36 3.11 -2.92 -14.42
C GLY A 36 4.31 -2.66 -13.51
N ALA A 37 5.50 -3.05 -14.01
CA ALA A 37 6.74 -3.07 -13.23
C ALA A 37 7.10 -1.72 -12.61
N SER A 38 6.93 -0.61 -13.35
CA SER A 38 7.25 0.73 -12.86
C SER A 38 6.36 1.13 -11.69
N THR A 39 5.05 0.89 -11.78
CA THR A 39 4.08 1.20 -10.72
C THR A 39 4.34 0.35 -9.47
N VAL A 40 4.68 -0.93 -9.65
CA VAL A 40 5.06 -1.84 -8.57
C VAL A 40 6.30 -1.31 -7.83
N ASN A 41 7.35 -0.93 -8.55
CA ASN A 41 8.56 -0.35 -7.96
C ASN A 41 8.24 0.92 -7.16
N GLN A 42 7.39 1.81 -7.69
CA GLN A 42 6.98 3.03 -6.98
C GLN A 42 6.19 2.73 -5.71
N THR A 43 5.32 1.72 -5.76
CA THR A 43 4.52 1.27 -4.62
C THR A 43 5.40 0.70 -3.52
N VAL A 44 6.35 -0.19 -3.85
CA VAL A 44 7.28 -0.79 -2.87
C VAL A 44 8.17 0.28 -2.25
N LYS A 45 8.70 1.23 -3.04
CA LYS A 45 9.46 2.38 -2.51
C LYS A 45 8.63 3.22 -1.54
N ALA A 46 7.38 3.51 -1.90
CA ALA A 46 6.49 4.29 -1.05
C ALA A 46 6.21 3.57 0.27
N ILE A 47 6.00 2.25 0.26
CA ILE A 47 5.79 1.46 1.48
C ILE A 47 7.04 1.48 2.36
N ALA A 48 8.24 1.33 1.78
CA ALA A 48 9.48 1.42 2.53
C ALA A 48 9.66 2.78 3.22
N ILE A 49 9.33 3.87 2.53
CA ILE A 49 9.38 5.23 3.10
C ILE A 49 8.30 5.43 4.16
N ALA A 50 7.08 4.93 3.92
CA ALA A 50 5.97 5.04 4.88
C ALA A 50 6.30 4.33 6.20
N ARG A 51 6.97 3.18 6.13
CA ARG A 51 7.46 2.47 7.32
C ARG A 51 8.41 3.34 8.16
N GLU A 52 9.27 4.14 7.53
CA GLU A 52 10.13 5.09 8.26
C GLU A 52 9.31 6.19 8.93
N TYR A 53 8.32 6.75 8.23
CA TYR A 53 7.44 7.79 8.78
C TYR A 53 6.65 7.32 9.99
N LEU A 54 6.27 6.04 10.02
CA LEU A 54 5.43 5.43 11.05
C LEU A 54 6.20 4.98 12.31
N LYS A 55 7.54 4.95 12.26
CA LYS A 55 8.37 4.58 13.43
C LYS A 55 8.11 5.49 14.63
N GLN A 56 7.93 6.79 14.39
CA GLN A 56 7.68 7.77 15.46
C GLN A 56 6.34 7.56 16.15
N ASP A 57 5.41 6.88 15.48
CA ASP A 57 4.08 6.54 16.00
C ASP A 57 4.03 5.15 16.66
N ASN A 58 5.18 4.47 16.80
CA ASN A 58 5.28 3.06 17.23
C ASN A 58 4.46 2.08 16.37
N ILE A 59 4.20 2.42 15.11
CA ILE A 59 3.52 1.54 14.15
C ILE A 59 4.59 0.80 13.33
N ASP A 60 4.60 -0.52 13.39
CA ASP A 60 5.55 -1.34 12.66
C ASP A 60 4.90 -1.93 11.41
N LEU A 61 4.93 -1.16 10.33
CA LEU A 61 4.29 -1.52 9.06
C LEU A 61 4.84 -2.84 8.50
N GLY A 62 3.96 -3.83 8.38
CA GLY A 62 4.13 -5.08 7.63
C GLY A 62 3.42 -5.04 6.28
N MET A 63 3.80 -5.96 5.39
CA MET A 63 3.25 -6.09 4.04
C MET A 63 3.14 -7.56 3.66
N TRP A 64 2.02 -7.95 3.04
CA TRP A 64 1.98 -9.11 2.16
C TRP A 64 1.39 -8.71 0.81
N ALA A 65 1.75 -9.46 -0.23
CA ALA A 65 1.31 -9.19 -1.59
C ALA A 65 0.56 -10.39 -2.18
N GLY A 66 -0.39 -10.11 -3.06
CA GLY A 66 -1.13 -11.11 -3.82
C GLY A 66 -1.55 -10.56 -5.18
N PHE A 67 -2.02 -11.45 -6.05
CA PHE A 67 -2.63 -11.04 -7.32
C PHE A 67 -4.11 -10.69 -7.10
N VAL A 68 -4.59 -9.71 -7.86
CA VAL A 68 -6.01 -9.34 -7.91
C VAL A 68 -6.36 -8.94 -9.33
N GLU A 69 -7.56 -9.30 -9.78
CA GLU A 69 -8.10 -8.78 -11.04
C GLU A 69 -8.79 -7.44 -10.80
N VAL A 70 -8.48 -6.45 -11.64
CA VAL A 70 -9.11 -5.12 -11.59
C VAL A 70 -9.63 -4.73 -12.96
N ASP A 71 -10.80 -4.10 -12.99
CA ASP A 71 -11.33 -3.49 -14.21
C ASP A 71 -10.68 -2.13 -14.44
N ILE A 72 -10.08 -1.95 -15.61
CA ILE A 72 -9.62 -0.66 -16.09
C ILE A 72 -10.22 -0.41 -17.46
N ASN A 73 -11.16 0.53 -17.51
CA ASN A 73 -11.85 0.93 -18.74
C ASN A 73 -12.50 -0.26 -19.45
N GLY A 74 -13.17 -1.15 -18.71
CA GLY A 74 -13.84 -2.34 -19.25
C GLY A 74 -12.89 -3.47 -19.65
N ASN A 75 -11.61 -3.39 -19.27
CA ASN A 75 -10.64 -4.46 -19.49
C ASN A 75 -10.15 -4.99 -18.15
N GLU A 76 -10.31 -6.30 -17.93
CA GLU A 76 -9.68 -6.98 -16.81
C GLU A 76 -8.15 -6.97 -16.97
N ARG A 77 -7.50 -6.63 -15.86
CA ARG A 77 -6.05 -6.59 -15.74
C ARG A 77 -5.66 -7.25 -14.42
N THR A 78 -4.71 -8.16 -14.49
CA THR A 78 -4.04 -8.68 -13.30
C THR A 78 -3.14 -7.59 -12.71
N ALA A 79 -3.43 -7.21 -11.47
CA ALA A 79 -2.66 -6.28 -10.66
C ALA A 79 -1.97 -7.01 -9.49
N LEU A 80 -0.94 -6.37 -8.93
CA LEU A 80 -0.45 -6.72 -7.59
C LEU A 80 -1.20 -5.89 -6.55
N ARG A 81 -1.78 -6.58 -5.57
CA ARG A 81 -2.35 -6.02 -4.36
C ARG A 81 -1.34 -6.14 -3.23
N PHE A 82 -1.10 -5.05 -2.53
CA PHE A 82 -0.30 -4.97 -1.32
C PHE A 82 -1.23 -4.67 -0.15
N TYR A 83 -1.31 -5.59 0.79
CA TYR A 83 -2.00 -5.35 2.05
C TYR A 83 -1.00 -4.91 3.11
N LEU A 84 -1.28 -3.78 3.74
CA LEU A 84 -0.44 -3.13 4.73
C LEU A 84 -1.14 -3.19 6.08
N TYR A 85 -0.39 -3.55 7.11
CA TYR A 85 -0.93 -3.77 8.45
C TYR A 85 0.11 -3.41 9.51
N ASP A 86 -0.35 -3.04 10.70
CA ASP A 86 0.53 -2.90 11.85
C ASP A 86 0.89 -4.28 12.42
N ARG A 87 2.17 -4.63 12.45
CA ARG A 87 2.65 -5.90 13.00
C ARG A 87 2.46 -6.00 14.51
N ASN A 88 2.29 -4.88 15.20
CA ASN A 88 2.03 -4.86 16.63
C ASN A 88 0.58 -5.25 16.97
N ILE A 89 -0.33 -5.23 15.97
CA ILE A 89 -1.72 -5.62 16.14
C ILE A 89 -1.89 -7.07 15.67
N PRO A 90 -2.35 -7.98 16.56
CA PRO A 90 -2.67 -9.34 16.17
C PRO A 90 -3.67 -9.35 15.02
N GLN A 91 -3.38 -10.06 13.93
CA GLN A 91 -4.37 -10.31 12.90
C GLN A 91 -5.34 -11.36 13.47
N GLU A 92 -6.60 -11.00 13.69
CA GLU A 92 -7.63 -11.98 14.04
C GLU A 92 -7.73 -13.02 12.90
N ASN A 93 -7.62 -14.30 13.25
CA ASN A 93 -7.70 -15.42 12.32
C ASN A 93 -9.11 -15.60 11.76
#